data_AF-A0A8T5MFE7-F1
#
_entry.id   AF-A0A8T5MFE7-F1
#
_cell.length_a   1.000
_cell.length_b   1.000
_cell.length_c   1.000
_cell.angle_alpha   90.00
_cell.angle_beta   90.00
_cell.angle_gamma   90.00
#
_symmetry.space_group_name_H-M   'P 1'
#
loop_
_entity.id
_entity.type
_entity.pdbx_description
1 polymer ?
#
loop_
_entity_poly.entity_id
_entity_poly.type
_entity_poly.pdbx_seq_one_letter_code
_entity_poly.pdbx_strand_id
1 'polypeptide(L)'
;MHEEKAPFSGPIIALMLGSIALLGLASVLSFAGIYEPAEAFDVLALTTVIIAMAALSFFNMRFRVTNEGVKAVMFPFSHRVAYDNIREVHVIDKIPWYVGWG
;
A
#
# COMPACT_ATOMS: atom_id res chain seq x y z
N MET A 1 14.20 21.10 1.44
CA MET A 1 13.45 19.88 1.81
C MET A 1 12.94 19.27 0.52
N HIS A 2 13.30 18.02 0.23
CA HIS A 2 12.89 17.33 -0.99
C HIS A 2 11.87 16.25 -0.63
N GLU A 3 10.77 16.17 -1.38
CA GLU A 3 9.71 15.19 -1.18
C GLU A 3 9.44 14.49 -2.51
N GLU A 4 9.50 13.16 -2.49
CA GLU A 4 9.27 12.33 -3.67
C GLU A 4 8.25 11.24 -3.35
N LYS A 5 7.38 10.93 -4.32
CA LYS A 5 6.38 9.87 -4.16
C LYS A 5 7.09 8.52 -4.25
N ALA A 6 6.71 7.58 -3.39
CA ALA A 6 7.25 6.23 -3.47
C ALA A 6 6.92 5.61 -4.84
N PRO A 7 7.92 5.09 -5.55
CA PRO A 7 7.69 4.36 -6.78
C PRO A 7 7.18 2.94 -6.48
N PHE A 8 6.27 2.43 -7.31
CA PHE A 8 5.69 1.09 -7.17
C PHE A 8 5.91 0.27 -8.42
N SER A 9 6.21 -1.02 -8.26
CA SER A 9 6.32 -1.93 -9.40
C SER A 9 4.93 -2.26 -9.96
N GLY A 10 4.83 -2.37 -11.29
CA GLY A 10 3.59 -2.75 -11.97
C GLY A 10 2.95 -4.05 -11.44
N PRO A 11 3.73 -5.12 -11.17
CA PRO A 11 3.20 -6.36 -10.58
C PRO A 11 2.57 -6.15 -9.20
N ILE A 12 3.17 -5.32 -8.34
CA ILE A 12 2.63 -5.03 -7.01
C ILE A 12 1.32 -4.24 -7.12
N ILE A 13 1.26 -3.26 -8.02
CA ILE A 13 0.04 -2.51 -8.31
C ILE A 13 -1.06 -3.46 -8.77
N ALA A 14 -0.77 -4.35 -9.72
CA ALA A 14 -1.72 -5.32 -10.24
C ALA A 14 -2.20 -6.30 -9.16
N LEU A 15 -1.29 -6.78 -8.31
CA LEU A 15 -1.63 -7.69 -7.22
C LEU A 15 -2.56 -7.02 -6.19
N MET A 16 -2.21 -5.83 -5.70
CA MET A 16 -3.03 -5.13 -4.72
C MET A 16 -4.40 -4.73 -5.28
N LEU A 17 -4.44 -4.14 -6.48
CA LEU A 17 -5.72 -3.77 -7.11
C LEU A 17 -6.56 -4.99 -7.46
N GLY A 18 -5.92 -6.09 -7.90
CA GLY A 18 -6.57 -7.36 -8.17
C GLY A 18 -7.21 -7.97 -6.93
N SER A 19 -6.49 -7.99 -5.80
CA SER A 19 -7.02 -8.48 -4.51
C SER A 19 -8.21 -7.64 -4.05
N ILE A 20 -8.13 -6.30 -4.15
CA ILE A 20 -9.24 -5.41 -3.79
C ILE A 20 -10.45 -5.64 -4.71
N ALA A 21 -10.23 -5.79 -6.00
CA ALA A 21 -11.29 -6.04 -6.97
C ALA A 21 -12.00 -7.38 -6.70
N LEU A 22 -11.25 -8.43 -6.36
CA LEU A 22 -11.81 -9.74 -5.99
C LEU A 22 -12.65 -9.67 -4.71
N LEU A 23 -12.16 -9.00 -3.67
CA LEU A 23 -12.90 -8.80 -2.42
C LEU A 23 -14.16 -7.93 -2.62
N GLY A 24 -14.05 -6.87 -3.42
CA GLY A 24 -15.18 -6.03 -3.79
C GLY A 24 -16.24 -6.79 -4.57
N LEU A 25 -15.83 -7.63 -5.54
CA LEU A 25 -16.75 -8.49 -6.28
C LEU A 25 -17.43 -9.49 -5.35
N ALA A 26 -16.69 -10.16 -4.46
CA ALA A 26 -17.25 -11.08 -3.49
C ALA A 26 -18.26 -10.39 -2.55
N SER A 27 -17.99 -9.15 -2.14
CA SER A 27 -18.91 -8.31 -1.36
C SER A 27 -20.20 -8.04 -2.12
N VAL A 28 -20.11 -7.63 -3.40
CA VAL A 28 -21.29 -7.37 -4.24
C VAL A 28 -22.12 -8.63 -4.48
N LEU A 29 -21.48 -9.77 -4.74
CA LEU A 29 -22.18 -11.05 -4.94
C LEU A 29 -22.87 -11.53 -3.66
N SER A 30 -22.27 -11.27 -2.49
CA SER A 30 -22.87 -11.57 -1.19
C SER A 30 -24.09 -10.69 -0.92
N PHE A 31 -23.99 -9.38 -1.21
CA PHE A 31 -25.13 -8.45 -1.14
C PHE A 31 -26.28 -8.84 -2.07
N ALA A 32 -25.96 -9.34 -3.26
CA ALA A 32 -26.94 -9.84 -4.23
C ALA A 32 -27.57 -11.18 -3.82
N GLY A 33 -27.15 -11.79 -2.70
CA GLY A 33 -27.71 -13.04 -2.18
C GLY A 33 -27.28 -14.29 -2.96
N ILE A 34 -26.14 -14.25 -3.67
CA ILE A 34 -25.72 -15.33 -4.58
C ILE A 34 -24.94 -16.44 -3.83
N TYR A 35 -24.16 -16.10 -2.80
CA TYR A 35 -23.22 -17.05 -2.17
C TYR A 35 -23.34 -17.24 -0.65
N GLU A 36 -23.67 -16.21 0.15
CA GLU A 36 -23.66 -16.31 1.62
C GLU A 36 -24.81 -15.52 2.31
N PRO A 37 -25.17 -15.86 3.56
CA PRO A 37 -26.17 -15.11 4.33
C PRO A 37 -25.74 -13.65 4.55
N ALA A 38 -26.72 -12.76 4.71
CA ALA A 38 -26.51 -11.31 4.80
C ALA A 38 -25.50 -10.87 5.89
N GLU A 39 -25.30 -11.66 6.95
CA GLU A 39 -24.33 -11.36 8.02
C GLU A 39 -22.87 -11.42 7.55
N ALA A 40 -22.55 -12.22 6.54
CA ALA A 40 -21.20 -12.31 5.98
C ALA A 40 -20.83 -11.08 5.13
N PHE A 41 -21.84 -10.41 4.56
CA PHE A 41 -21.62 -9.19 3.79
C PHE A 41 -21.00 -8.09 4.64
N ASP A 42 -21.46 -7.88 5.88
CA ASP A 42 -20.96 -6.78 6.73
C ASP A 42 -19.48 -6.94 7.05
N VAL A 43 -19.04 -8.16 7.39
CA VAL A 43 -17.64 -8.45 7.69
C VAL A 43 -16.78 -8.32 6.43
N LEU A 44 -17.25 -8.83 5.29
CA LEU A 44 -16.52 -8.79 4.03
C LEU A 44 -16.41 -7.36 3.46
N ALA A 45 -17.48 -6.57 3.54
CA ALA A 45 -17.51 -5.18 3.15
C ALA A 45 -16.56 -4.34 4.02
N LEU A 46 -16.62 -4.51 5.35
CA LEU A 46 -15.71 -3.83 6.27
C LEU A 46 -14.24 -4.18 5.97
N THR A 47 -13.95 -5.46 5.75
CA THR A 47 -12.61 -5.94 5.40
C THR A 47 -12.12 -5.31 4.09
N THR A 48 -13.00 -5.26 3.07
CA THR A 48 -12.69 -4.63 1.78
C THR A 48 -12.36 -3.15 1.94
N VAL A 49 -13.12 -2.42 2.75
CA VAL A 49 -12.87 -1.00 3.03
C VAL A 49 -11.52 -0.79 3.73
N ILE A 50 -11.21 -1.59 4.75
CA ILE A 50 -9.93 -1.50 5.48
C ILE A 50 -8.75 -1.74 4.54
N ILE A 51 -8.82 -2.78 3.71
CA ILE A 51 -7.76 -3.11 2.76
C ILE A 51 -7.64 -2.01 1.69
N ALA A 52 -8.75 -1.49 1.19
CA ALA A 52 -8.75 -0.38 0.24
C ALA A 52 -8.10 0.88 0.83
N MET A 53 -8.40 1.22 2.09
CA MET A 53 -7.75 2.34 2.77
C MET A 53 -6.25 2.10 3.00
N ALA A 54 -5.87 0.87 3.37
CA ALA A 54 -4.47 0.50 3.54
C ALA A 54 -3.70 0.62 2.21
N ALA A 55 -4.28 0.13 1.10
CA ALA A 55 -3.68 0.26 -0.22
C ALA A 55 -3.63 1.71 -0.70
N LEU A 56 -4.68 2.51 -0.44
CA LEU A 56 -4.67 3.94 -0.75
C LEU A 56 -3.57 4.68 0.01
N SER A 57 -3.39 4.35 1.29
CA SER A 57 -2.31 4.88 2.11
C SER A 57 -0.95 4.50 1.55
N PHE A 58 -0.77 3.20 1.25
CA PHE A 58 0.45 2.66 0.67
C PHE A 58 0.80 3.35 -0.65
N PHE A 59 -0.15 3.46 -1.60
CA PHE A 59 0.06 4.14 -2.87
C PHE A 59 0.26 5.67 -2.76
N ASN A 60 -0.03 6.25 -1.60
CA ASN A 60 0.25 7.65 -1.29
C ASN A 60 1.52 7.83 -0.44
N MET A 61 2.30 6.78 -0.25
CA MET A 61 3.56 6.86 0.48
C MET A 61 4.52 7.85 -0.19
N ARG A 62 5.24 8.61 0.64
CA ARG A 62 6.20 9.62 0.21
C ARG A 62 7.48 9.54 1.02
N PHE A 63 8.60 9.77 0.37
CA PHE A 63 9.90 9.94 1.02
C PHE A 63 10.21 11.43 1.14
N ARG A 64 10.52 11.87 2.35
CA ARG A 64 10.95 13.23 2.66
C ARG A 64 12.41 13.21 3.07
N VAL A 65 13.25 13.85 2.28
CA VAL A 65 14.66 14.05 2.59
C VAL A 65 14.79 15.33 3.44
N THR A 66 15.29 15.14 4.65
CA THR A 66 15.53 16.22 5.64
C THR A 66 17.02 16.33 5.92
N ASN A 67 17.43 17.36 6.67
CA ASN A 67 18.84 17.53 7.10
C ASN A 67 19.31 16.40 8.03
N GLU A 68 18.37 15.60 8.53
CA GLU A 68 18.49 14.76 9.70
C GLU A 68 18.26 13.27 9.35
N GLY A 69 17.90 13.00 8.09
CA GLY A 69 17.65 11.66 7.56
C GLY A 69 16.54 11.64 6.50
N VAL A 70 16.13 10.42 6.13
CA VAL A 70 15.03 10.15 5.19
C VAL A 70 13.81 9.70 5.98
N LYS A 71 12.65 10.34 5.73
CA LYS A 71 11.38 10.01 6.37
C LYS A 71 10.41 9.42 5.35
N ALA A 72 10.02 8.17 5.56
CA ALA A 72 8.89 7.54 4.90
C ALA A 72 7.57 7.99 5.57
N VAL A 73 6.63 8.51 4.80
CA VAL A 73 5.31 8.95 5.29
C VAL A 73 4.23 8.17 4.55
N MET A 74 3.43 7.41 5.29
CA MET A 74 2.32 6.59 4.81
C MET A 74 1.16 6.73 5.80
N PHE A 75 0.22 7.65 5.56
CA PHE A 75 -0.82 8.01 6.54
C PHE A 75 -1.60 6.80 7.08
N PRO A 76 -1.76 6.60 8.40
CA PRO A 76 -1.40 7.50 9.51
C PRO A 76 0.02 7.31 10.05
N PHE A 77 0.80 6.42 9.45
CA PHE A 77 2.12 6.03 9.91
C PHE A 77 3.24 6.90 9.31
N SER A 78 4.34 7.01 10.04
CA SER A 78 5.58 7.54 9.47
C SER A 78 6.78 6.88 10.13
N HIS A 79 7.81 6.64 9.34
CA HIS A 79 9.05 6.05 9.78
C HIS A 79 10.23 6.91 9.33
N ARG A 80 11.26 7.04 10.17
CA ARG A 80 12.45 7.84 9.87
C ARG A 80 13.69 6.98 9.98
N VAL A 81 14.53 7.05 8.97
CA VAL A 81 15.87 6.48 8.95
C VAL A 81 16.88 7.64 9.04
N ALA A 82 17.64 7.68 10.13
CA ALA A 82 18.73 8.65 10.31
C ALA A 82 19.90 8.33 9.38
N TYR A 83 20.66 9.35 8.95
CA TYR A 83 21.81 9.15 8.05
C TYR A 83 22.88 8.24 8.66
N ASP A 84 23.09 8.32 9.98
CA ASP A 84 24.06 7.47 10.69
C ASP A 84 23.70 5.97 10.62
N ASN A 85 22.45 5.63 10.29
CA ASN A 85 21.99 4.26 10.10
C ASN A 85 22.09 3.78 8.65
N ILE A 86 22.39 4.67 7.69
CA ILE A 86 22.49 4.33 6.27
C ILE A 86 23.91 3.84 6.00
N ARG A 87 24.06 2.54 5.71
CA ARG A 87 25.36 1.93 5.41
C ARG A 87 25.75 2.02 3.94
N GLU A 88 24.76 1.91 3.06
CA GLU A 88 24.96 1.85 1.60
C GLU A 88 23.80 2.52 0.88
N VAL A 89 24.08 3.10 -0.30
CA VAL A 89 23.10 3.69 -1.20
C VAL A 89 23.29 3.08 -2.58
N HIS A 90 22.23 2.48 -3.11
CA HIS A 90 22.23 1.85 -4.44
C HIS A 90 21.31 2.64 -5.36
N VAL A 91 21.79 2.98 -6.56
CA VAL A 91 20.97 3.59 -7.61
C VAL A 91 20.52 2.48 -8.53
N ILE A 92 19.20 2.32 -8.72
CA ILE A 92 18.61 1.23 -9.49
C ILE A 92 17.68 1.82 -10.54
N ASP A 93 17.90 1.47 -11.81
CA ASP A 93 17.10 2.00 -12.93
C ASP A 93 15.68 1.43 -12.97
N LYS A 94 15.50 0.21 -12.44
CA LYS A 94 14.19 -0.46 -12.33
C LYS A 94 14.09 -1.13 -10.97
N ILE A 95 12.97 -0.90 -10.30
CA ILE A 95 12.68 -1.52 -9.00
C ILE A 95 12.36 -3.00 -9.24
N PRO A 96 13.21 -3.93 -8.76
CA PRO A 96 12.93 -5.36 -8.84
C PRO A 96 11.65 -5.68 -8.07
N TRP A 97 10.84 -6.63 -8.53
CA TRP A 97 9.57 -6.97 -7.87
C TRP A 97 9.73 -7.43 -6.41
N TYR A 98 10.93 -7.89 -6.03
CA TYR A 98 11.28 -8.37 -4.69
C TYR A 98 11.94 -7.30 -3.79
N VAL A 99 12.25 -6.11 -4.32
CA VAL A 99 12.89 -5.00 -3.58
C VAL A 99 12.00 -3.75 -3.68
N GLY A 100 12.03 -2.87 -2.68
CA GLY A 100 11.34 -1.57 -2.79
C GLY A 100 9.83 -1.68 -2.62
N TRP A 101 9.41 -2.22 -1.48
CA TRP A 101 8.02 -2.18 -1.02
C TRP A 101 7.68 -0.86 -0.31
N GLY A 102 8.49 0.19 -0.54
CA GLY A 102 8.66 1.32 0.35
C GLY A 102 10.10 1.39 0.81
#